data_AF-A0A7C4H0P8-F1
#
_entry.id   AF-A0A7C4H0P8-F1
#
_cell.length_a   1.000
_cell.length_b   1.000
_cell.length_c   1.000
_cell.angle_alpha   90.00
_cell.angle_beta   90.00
_cell.angle_gamma   90.00
#
_symmetry.space_group_name_H-M   'P 1'
#
loop_
_entity.id
_entity.type
_entity.pdbx_description
1 polymer ?
#
loop_
_entity_poly.entity_id
_entity_poly.type
_entity_poly.pdbx_seq_one_letter_code
_entity_poly.pdbx_strand_id
1 'polypeptide(L)'
;MVPLSIDVSKIPPHYRYRVFEYLLEKIGRDGVRELLGVDRSTVWRMLKGQSPIDDKKLSKMLSALSIEEIKKILGTSARLEACGIISSDGSVDLEAVVEIMRIASGNEVVRKAMLDLIIRFYGEELRKALGVVPEKIVLRWDQGFEEFLRERKRRRKIATEETLKYYRSLFMKYLEGRELSRELAEEVARHRNKWVRNVFRHYIQYLFYRREISGETYGWIMEYVPSRSYRVEPRAYEVRDEDLRRTFEHLRSRHGLYYTIYLIMYFSGSRLAHALKLIESWSPSEAVFIKMLGRESRRLVCFDEKGFCRYYLGLRGGSKPCEWIYMPSELVPMIDGYRGTRRGRTLVERYAKMHNLVLPKILRKINWRVIASTMDRDSARFIQSRFGELAISEAVYENLLEKADRQYPRALEELRKKIGFL
;
A
#
# COMPACT_ATOMS: atom_id res chain seq x y z
N MET A 1 41.86 7.73 -39.50
CA MET A 1 40.66 8.45 -39.95
C MET A 1 40.28 7.85 -41.30
N VAL A 2 39.25 7.02 -41.34
CA VAL A 2 38.78 6.43 -42.61
C VAL A 2 38.12 7.57 -43.41
N PRO A 3 38.46 7.80 -44.67
CA PRO A 3 37.75 8.79 -45.47
C PRO A 3 36.27 8.39 -45.54
N LEU A 4 35.36 9.34 -45.27
CA LEU A 4 33.92 9.11 -45.39
C LEU A 4 33.64 8.55 -46.80
N SER A 5 33.26 7.28 -46.88
CA SER A 5 32.69 6.69 -48.09
C SER A 5 31.28 7.26 -48.24
N ILE A 6 31.15 8.41 -48.89
CA ILE A 6 29.85 9.04 -49.14
C ILE A 6 29.19 8.32 -50.31
N ASP A 7 28.07 7.65 -50.03
CA ASP A 7 27.23 7.10 -51.09
C ASP A 7 26.47 8.24 -51.79
N VAL A 8 26.99 8.63 -52.96
CA VAL A 8 26.43 9.74 -53.77
C VAL A 8 25.00 9.49 -54.21
N SER A 9 24.58 8.22 -54.35
CA SER A 9 23.22 7.85 -54.77
C SER A 9 22.18 8.28 -53.74
N LYS A 10 22.56 8.33 -52.46
CA LYS A 10 21.71 8.71 -51.33
C LYS A 10 21.61 10.21 -51.11
N ILE A 11 22.36 11.05 -51.84
CA ILE A 11 22.29 12.51 -51.70
C ILE A 11 21.07 13.06 -52.45
N PRO A 12 20.11 13.71 -51.76
CA PRO A 12 18.92 14.25 -52.39
C PRO A 12 19.20 15.33 -53.44
N PRO A 13 18.35 15.49 -54.49
CA PRO A 13 18.61 16.41 -55.61
C PRO A 13 18.94 17.84 -55.20
N HIS A 14 18.26 18.40 -54.19
CA HIS A 14 18.50 19.77 -53.73
C HIS A 14 19.91 19.97 -53.16
N TYR A 15 20.48 18.97 -52.47
CA TYR A 15 21.88 19.03 -52.02
C TYR A 15 22.86 18.92 -53.19
N ARG A 16 22.53 18.16 -54.24
CA ARG A 16 23.36 18.07 -55.45
C ARG A 16 23.50 19.42 -56.14
N TYR A 17 22.40 20.18 -56.24
CA TYR A 17 22.42 21.53 -56.78
C TYR A 17 23.17 22.51 -55.87
N ARG A 18 23.07 22.39 -54.54
CA ARG A 18 23.90 23.22 -53.62
C ARG A 18 25.40 22.97 -53.78
N VAL A 19 25.81 21.71 -54.00
CA VAL A 19 27.22 21.38 -54.31
C VAL A 19 27.65 22.03 -55.63
N PHE A 20 26.79 21.98 -56.65
CA PHE A 20 27.05 22.61 -57.95
C PHE A 20 27.13 24.14 -57.86
N GLU A 21 26.22 24.79 -57.14
CA GLU A 21 26.24 26.24 -56.90
C GLU A 21 27.51 26.67 -56.16
N TYR A 22 27.89 25.95 -55.11
CA TYR A 22 29.12 26.22 -54.37
C TYR A 22 30.37 26.10 -55.26
N LEU A 23 30.42 25.09 -56.14
CA LEU A 23 31.53 24.95 -57.08
C LEU A 23 31.55 26.04 -58.14
N LEU A 24 30.38 26.49 -58.62
CA LEU A 24 30.29 27.61 -59.54
C LEU A 24 30.85 28.90 -58.93
N GLU A 25 30.60 29.14 -57.65
CA GLU A 25 31.19 30.26 -56.91
C GLU A 25 32.70 30.09 -56.74
N LYS A 26 33.18 28.87 -56.46
CA LYS A 26 34.59 28.58 -56.16
C LYS A 26 35.51 28.61 -57.38
N ILE A 27 35.12 27.95 -58.47
CA ILE A 27 35.99 27.73 -59.65
C ILE A 27 35.42 28.31 -60.95
N GLY A 28 34.27 28.99 -60.88
CA GLY A 28 33.64 29.63 -62.02
C GLY A 28 33.02 28.65 -63.03
N ARG A 29 32.28 29.21 -64.00
CA ARG A 29 31.53 28.42 -65.01
C ARG A 29 32.44 27.61 -65.93
N ASP A 30 33.53 28.20 -66.40
CA ASP A 30 34.48 27.50 -67.28
C ASP A 30 35.24 26.41 -66.52
N GLY A 31 35.56 26.61 -65.23
CA GLY A 31 36.17 25.58 -64.37
C GLY A 31 35.24 24.40 -64.10
N VAL A 32 33.96 24.64 -63.81
CA VAL A 32 32.96 23.56 -63.66
C VAL A 32 32.73 22.81 -64.97
N ARG A 33 32.74 23.51 -66.11
CA ARG A 33 32.64 22.91 -67.44
C ARG A 33 33.77 21.91 -67.69
N GLU A 34 35.01 22.32 -67.40
CA GLU A 34 36.20 21.48 -67.56
C GLU A 34 36.19 20.28 -66.60
N LEU A 35 35.86 20.52 -65.32
CA LEU A 35 35.75 19.47 -64.30
C LEU A 35 34.75 18.37 -64.69
N LEU A 36 33.58 18.77 -65.17
CA LEU A 36 32.52 17.82 -65.54
C LEU A 36 32.74 17.19 -66.92
N GLY A 37 33.50 17.86 -67.80
CA GLY A 37 33.71 17.45 -69.20
C GLY A 37 32.43 17.60 -70.03
N VAL A 38 31.68 18.69 -69.82
CA VAL A 38 30.39 18.97 -70.47
C VAL A 38 30.46 20.27 -71.27
N ASP A 39 29.49 20.48 -72.16
CA ASP A 39 29.41 21.71 -72.95
C ASP A 39 28.82 22.89 -72.14
N ARG A 40 29.00 24.12 -72.64
CA ARG A 40 28.49 25.34 -71.99
C ARG A 40 26.96 25.35 -71.86
N SER A 41 26.23 24.78 -72.82
CA SER A 41 24.77 24.72 -72.76
C SER A 41 24.31 23.77 -71.65
N THR A 42 25.02 22.67 -71.41
CA THR A 42 24.74 21.74 -70.31
C THR A 42 24.94 22.38 -68.94
N VAL A 43 26.00 23.16 -68.73
CA VAL A 43 26.20 23.94 -67.48
C VAL A 43 25.06 24.94 -67.27
N TRP A 44 24.63 25.62 -68.35
CA TRP A 44 23.52 26.58 -68.28
C TRP A 44 22.18 25.91 -67.98
N ARG A 45 21.89 24.74 -68.58
CA ARG A 45 20.69 23.95 -68.25
C ARG A 45 20.70 23.44 -66.81
N MET A 46 21.86 23.06 -66.26
CA MET A 46 21.97 22.70 -64.84
C MET A 46 21.69 23.88 -63.91
N LEU A 47 22.22 25.06 -64.23
CA LEU A 47 21.92 26.32 -63.53
C LEU A 47 20.43 26.67 -63.52
N LYS A 48 19.71 26.34 -64.61
CA LYS A 48 18.26 26.53 -64.72
C LYS A 48 17.43 25.37 -64.15
N GLY A 49 18.06 24.35 -63.56
CA GLY A 49 17.39 23.14 -63.08
C GLY A 49 16.78 22.26 -64.17
N GLN A 50 17.08 22.54 -65.44
CA GLN A 50 16.56 21.85 -66.62
C GLN A 50 17.37 20.59 -66.97
N SER A 51 18.51 20.38 -66.31
CA SER A 51 19.33 19.17 -66.44
C SER A 51 19.69 18.62 -65.06
N PRO A 52 19.40 17.33 -64.78
CA PRO A 52 19.72 16.71 -63.50
C PRO A 52 21.22 16.49 -63.31
N ILE A 53 21.64 16.60 -62.06
CA ILE A 53 22.98 16.23 -61.61
C ILE A 53 22.95 14.75 -61.22
N ASP A 54 23.40 13.89 -62.13
CA ASP A 54 23.57 12.45 -61.87
C ASP A 54 24.74 12.15 -60.93
N ASP A 55 24.83 10.91 -60.47
CA ASP A 55 25.81 10.43 -59.49
C ASP A 55 27.25 10.61 -60.00
N LYS A 56 27.46 10.45 -61.30
CA LYS A 56 28.78 10.58 -61.94
C LYS A 56 29.25 12.04 -61.92
N LYS A 57 28.36 12.98 -62.21
CA LYS A 57 28.65 14.42 -62.10
C LYS A 57 28.85 14.82 -60.64
N LEU A 58 28.02 14.32 -59.72
CA LEU A 58 28.15 14.61 -58.29
C LEU A 58 29.47 14.10 -57.72
N SER A 59 29.88 12.89 -58.07
CA SER A 59 31.15 12.31 -57.62
C SER A 59 32.36 13.15 -58.06
N LYS A 60 32.39 13.58 -59.33
CA LYS A 60 33.43 14.51 -59.84
C LYS A 60 33.43 15.84 -59.10
N MET A 61 32.25 16.38 -58.79
CA MET A 61 32.12 17.63 -58.04
C MET A 61 32.63 17.48 -56.61
N LEU A 62 32.25 16.41 -55.91
CA LEU A 62 32.72 16.15 -54.55
C LEU A 62 34.24 15.91 -54.49
N SER A 63 34.85 15.31 -55.52
CA SER A 63 36.31 15.15 -55.58
C SER A 63 37.09 16.46 -55.69
N ALA A 64 36.43 17.56 -56.08
CA ALA A 64 37.04 18.89 -56.15
C ALA A 64 36.88 19.70 -54.84
N LEU A 65 36.28 19.10 -53.80
CA LEU A 65 35.99 19.72 -52.51
C LEU A 65 36.75 19.02 -51.38
N SER A 66 37.16 19.81 -50.38
CA SER A 66 37.66 19.28 -49.12
C SER A 66 36.53 18.70 -48.26
N ILE A 67 36.88 17.83 -47.31
CA ILE A 67 35.93 17.20 -46.40
C ILE A 67 35.14 18.25 -45.60
N GLU A 68 35.79 19.34 -45.19
CA GLU A 68 35.18 20.45 -44.44
C GLU A 68 34.17 21.24 -45.28
N GLU A 69 34.45 21.45 -46.57
CA GLU A 69 33.51 22.05 -47.51
C GLU A 69 32.30 21.15 -47.72
N ILE A 70 32.52 19.85 -47.88
CA ILE A 70 31.43 18.87 -48.00
C ILE A 70 30.57 18.86 -46.74
N LYS A 71 31.17 18.90 -45.54
CA LYS A 71 30.44 18.99 -44.25
C LYS A 71 29.63 20.27 -44.10
N LYS A 72 30.08 21.38 -44.69
CA LYS A 72 29.37 22.66 -44.66
C LYS A 72 28.18 22.68 -45.63
N ILE A 73 28.33 22.05 -46.79
CA ILE A 73 27.30 22.01 -47.84
C ILE A 73 26.22 20.97 -47.51
N LEU A 74 26.65 19.76 -47.15
CA LEU A 74 25.78 18.67 -46.73
C LEU A 74 25.55 18.81 -45.22
N GLY A 75 24.40 19.36 -44.84
CA GLY A 75 24.00 19.50 -43.43
C GLY A 75 24.05 18.15 -42.68
N THR A 76 23.93 18.18 -41.35
CA THR A 76 24.10 16.98 -40.51
C THR A 76 23.17 15.83 -40.91
N SER A 77 21.89 16.07 -41.19
CA SER A 77 20.96 15.01 -41.64
C SER A 77 21.37 14.38 -42.97
N ALA A 78 21.73 15.18 -43.98
CA ALA A 78 22.13 14.65 -45.29
C ALA A 78 23.40 13.80 -45.22
N ARG A 79 24.30 14.11 -44.28
CA ARG A 79 25.49 13.29 -44.02
C ARG A 79 25.13 11.98 -43.33
N LEU A 80 24.22 12.01 -42.36
CA LEU A 80 23.76 10.79 -41.70
C LEU A 80 22.98 9.89 -42.67
N GLU A 81 22.21 10.47 -43.59
CA GLU A 81 21.54 9.76 -44.69
C GLU A 81 22.55 9.15 -45.67
N ALA A 82 23.55 9.92 -46.11
CA ALA A 82 24.58 9.44 -47.01
C ALA A 82 25.49 8.36 -46.39
N CYS A 83 25.63 8.36 -45.06
CA CYS A 83 26.31 7.31 -44.30
C CYS A 83 25.40 6.10 -44.00
N GLY A 84 24.12 6.13 -44.37
CA GLY A 84 23.16 5.07 -44.09
C GLY A 84 22.72 4.96 -42.62
N ILE A 85 23.03 5.95 -41.79
CA ILE A 85 22.63 5.99 -40.37
C ILE A 85 21.16 6.38 -40.23
N ILE A 86 20.67 7.21 -41.16
CA ILE A 86 19.27 7.63 -41.24
C ILE A 86 18.76 7.30 -42.64
N SER A 87 17.52 6.82 -42.75
CA SER A 87 16.82 6.61 -44.01
C SER A 87 16.10 7.89 -44.46
N SER A 88 15.72 7.96 -45.72
CA SER A 88 14.99 9.11 -46.28
C SER A 88 13.61 9.37 -45.65
N ASP A 89 13.04 8.38 -44.95
CA ASP A 89 11.79 8.49 -44.18
C ASP A 89 12.01 8.91 -42.71
N GLY A 90 13.25 9.15 -42.30
CA GLY A 90 13.63 9.50 -40.93
C GLY A 90 13.79 8.30 -39.99
N SER A 91 13.66 7.07 -40.48
CA SER A 91 14.02 5.88 -39.70
C SER A 91 15.54 5.83 -39.46
N VAL A 92 15.94 5.33 -38.30
CA VAL A 92 17.34 5.30 -37.87
C VAL A 92 17.81 3.85 -37.84
N ASP A 93 18.99 3.59 -38.40
CA ASP A 93 19.64 2.29 -38.27
C ASP A 93 20.13 2.12 -36.83
N LEU A 94 19.34 1.39 -36.04
CA LEU A 94 19.61 1.14 -34.63
C LEU A 94 20.90 0.34 -34.43
N GLU A 95 21.27 -0.55 -35.37
CA GLU A 95 22.49 -1.35 -35.27
C GLU A 95 23.71 -0.44 -35.44
N ALA A 96 23.70 0.43 -36.45
CA ALA A 96 24.73 1.44 -36.64
C ALA A 96 24.85 2.40 -35.44
N VAL A 97 23.73 2.85 -34.87
CA VAL A 97 23.73 3.71 -33.67
C VAL A 97 24.31 2.97 -32.47
N VAL A 98 23.94 1.71 -32.23
CA VAL A 98 24.47 0.91 -31.11
C VAL A 98 25.98 0.68 -31.26
N GLU A 99 26.46 0.40 -32.47
CA GLU A 99 27.88 0.26 -32.76
C GLU A 99 28.65 1.57 -32.53
N ILE A 100 28.12 2.70 -33.01
CA ILE A 100 28.68 4.04 -32.75
C ILE A 100 28.76 4.30 -31.24
N MET A 101 27.70 4.00 -30.48
CA MET A 101 27.67 4.16 -29.03
C MET A 101 28.70 3.24 -28.34
N ARG A 102 28.88 2.01 -28.81
CA ARG A 102 29.87 1.06 -28.29
C ARG A 102 31.29 1.58 -28.50
N ILE A 103 31.61 2.04 -29.71
CA ILE A 103 32.91 2.65 -30.04
C ILE A 103 33.13 3.93 -29.23
N ALA A 104 32.12 4.79 -29.16
CA ALA A 104 32.13 6.04 -28.40
C ALA A 104 32.38 5.82 -26.90
N SER A 105 31.84 4.73 -26.33
CA SER A 105 32.05 4.36 -24.93
C SER A 105 33.52 4.11 -24.59
N GLY A 106 34.34 3.69 -25.56
CA GLY A 106 35.79 3.51 -25.41
C GLY A 106 36.58 4.81 -25.34
N ASN A 107 35.98 5.94 -25.74
CA ASN A 107 36.61 7.27 -25.71
C ASN A 107 36.07 8.10 -24.54
N GLU A 108 36.94 8.57 -23.66
CA GLU A 108 36.55 9.30 -22.44
C GLU A 108 35.79 10.61 -22.73
N VAL A 109 36.21 11.36 -23.76
CA VAL A 109 35.59 12.64 -24.13
C VAL A 109 34.17 12.42 -24.65
N VAL A 110 34.00 11.43 -25.53
CA VAL A 110 32.68 11.12 -26.10
C VAL A 110 31.76 10.50 -25.05
N ARG A 111 32.28 9.62 -24.18
CA ARG A 111 31.53 9.06 -23.05
C ARG A 111 30.99 10.16 -22.12
N LYS A 112 31.81 11.15 -21.78
CA LYS A 112 31.38 12.29 -20.96
C LYS A 112 30.29 13.11 -21.65
N ALA A 113 30.47 13.42 -22.94
CA ALA A 113 29.46 14.14 -23.72
C ALA A 113 28.14 13.36 -23.83
N MET A 114 28.18 12.03 -23.97
CA MET A 114 27.00 11.18 -23.94
C MET A 114 26.28 11.25 -22.59
N LEU A 115 27.02 11.15 -21.48
CA LEU A 115 26.44 11.27 -20.15
C LEU A 115 25.79 12.64 -19.92
N ASP A 116 26.46 13.72 -20.30
CA ASP A 116 25.92 15.08 -20.18
C ASP A 116 24.62 15.24 -21.00
N LEU A 117 24.57 14.63 -22.19
CA LEU A 117 23.39 14.64 -23.05
C LEU A 117 22.24 13.82 -22.44
N ILE A 118 22.53 12.61 -21.93
CA ILE A 118 21.56 11.76 -21.25
C ILE A 118 21.00 12.46 -20.01
N ILE A 119 21.85 13.06 -19.18
CA ILE A 119 21.41 13.77 -17.97
C ILE A 119 20.55 14.98 -18.33
N ARG A 120 20.93 15.74 -19.37
CA ARG A 120 20.20 16.93 -19.81
C ARG A 120 18.78 16.60 -20.30
N PHE A 121 18.63 15.53 -21.07
CA PHE A 121 17.35 15.20 -21.72
C PHE A 121 16.51 14.15 -20.99
N TYR A 122 17.12 13.31 -20.16
CA TYR A 122 16.47 12.15 -19.53
C TYR A 122 16.72 12.06 -18.03
N GLY A 123 17.13 13.15 -17.37
CA GLY A 123 17.48 13.13 -15.94
C GLY A 123 16.35 12.68 -15.03
N GLU A 124 15.09 12.97 -15.38
CA GLU A 124 13.93 12.55 -14.57
C GLU A 124 13.61 11.06 -14.75
N GLU A 125 13.67 10.57 -15.98
CA GLU A 125 13.54 9.15 -16.33
C GLU A 125 14.66 8.33 -15.72
N LEU A 126 15.90 8.85 -15.69
CA LEU A 126 17.03 8.22 -15.02
C LEU A 126 16.78 8.10 -13.52
N ARG A 127 16.30 9.18 -12.86
CA ARG A 127 15.97 9.15 -11.42
C ARG A 127 14.87 8.13 -11.11
N LYS A 128 13.84 8.05 -11.97
CA LYS A 128 12.76 7.07 -11.87
C LYS A 128 13.27 5.64 -12.05
N ALA A 129 14.09 5.38 -13.06
CA ALA A 129 14.63 4.06 -13.37
C ALA A 129 15.68 3.59 -12.34
N LEU A 130 16.39 4.52 -11.71
CA LEU A 130 17.37 4.24 -10.66
C LEU A 130 16.74 4.13 -9.25
N GLY A 131 15.41 4.26 -9.13
CA GLY A 131 14.72 4.18 -7.86
C GLY A 131 15.14 5.25 -6.85
N VAL A 132 15.67 6.38 -7.32
CA VAL A 132 16.13 7.47 -6.44
C VAL A 132 14.91 8.09 -5.78
N VAL A 133 14.83 7.97 -4.45
CA VAL A 133 13.77 8.57 -3.63
C VAL A 133 13.71 10.06 -3.95
N PRO A 134 12.53 10.67 -4.19
CA PRO A 134 12.44 12.11 -4.39
C PRO A 134 13.03 12.82 -3.17
N GLU A 135 14.14 13.55 -3.37
CA GLU A 135 15.00 14.11 -2.32
C GLU A 135 14.35 15.16 -1.40
N LYS A 136 13.02 15.35 -1.39
CA LYS A 136 12.35 16.41 -0.60
C LYS A 136 10.94 16.08 -0.10
N ILE A 137 10.60 14.81 0.16
CA ILE A 137 9.30 14.52 0.80
C ILE A 137 9.43 14.70 2.30
N VAL A 138 8.89 15.80 2.84
CA VAL A 138 8.78 16.02 4.28
C VAL A 138 7.48 15.42 4.80
N LEU A 139 7.60 14.50 5.75
CA LEU A 139 6.48 13.81 6.38
C LEU A 139 5.68 14.79 7.24
N ARG A 140 4.37 14.90 6.97
CA ARG A 140 3.42 15.72 7.73
C ARG A 140 2.12 14.99 7.99
N TRP A 141 1.61 15.09 9.22
CA TRP A 141 0.29 14.60 9.56
C TRP A 141 -0.78 15.61 9.14
N ASP A 142 -1.46 15.33 8.03
CA ASP A 142 -2.55 16.14 7.50
C ASP A 142 -3.91 15.42 7.57
N GLN A 143 -4.97 16.17 7.27
CA GLN A 143 -6.33 15.63 7.22
C GLN A 143 -6.47 14.53 6.14
N GLY A 144 -5.76 14.67 5.01
CA GLY A 144 -5.78 13.68 3.94
C GLY A 144 -5.25 12.32 4.40
N PHE A 145 -4.23 12.29 5.26
CA PHE A 145 -3.72 11.07 5.84
C PHE A 145 -4.73 10.44 6.82
N GLU A 146 -5.42 11.24 7.63
CA GLU A 146 -6.48 10.74 8.51
C GLU A 146 -7.63 10.11 7.73
N GLU A 147 -8.12 10.79 6.69
CA GLU A 147 -9.15 10.28 5.78
C GLU A 147 -8.70 9.00 5.08
N PHE A 148 -7.44 8.95 4.65
CA PHE A 148 -6.86 7.74 4.07
C PHE A 148 -6.93 6.56 5.04
N LEU A 149 -6.54 6.76 6.30
CA LEU A 149 -6.57 5.72 7.34
C LEU A 149 -7.99 5.23 7.65
N ARG A 150 -8.98 6.14 7.63
CA ARG A 150 -10.39 5.86 7.94
C ARG A 150 -11.11 5.17 6.79
N GLU A 151 -10.92 5.64 5.55
CA GLU A 151 -11.86 5.34 4.47
C GLU A 151 -11.21 4.70 3.24
N ARG A 152 -10.01 5.14 2.86
CA ARG A 152 -9.38 4.74 1.58
C ARG A 152 -8.46 3.54 1.71
N LYS A 153 -8.00 3.23 2.92
CA LYS A 153 -7.13 2.08 3.17
C LYS A 153 -7.83 0.76 2.81
N ARG A 154 -7.23 0.01 1.86
CA ARG A 154 -7.76 -1.27 1.35
C ARG A 154 -7.99 -2.34 2.43
N ARG A 155 -7.09 -2.45 3.43
CA ARG A 155 -7.16 -3.47 4.48
C ARG A 155 -7.12 -2.85 5.88
N ARG A 156 -8.05 -3.26 6.76
CA ARG A 156 -8.13 -2.85 8.19
C ARG A 156 -8.08 -1.32 8.35
N LYS A 157 -9.17 -0.68 7.92
CA LYS A 157 -9.47 0.73 8.18
C LYS A 157 -9.44 1.03 9.68
N ILE A 158 -8.95 2.22 10.04
CA ILE A 158 -8.86 2.64 11.43
C ILE A 158 -10.15 3.37 11.78
N ALA A 159 -11.11 2.62 12.31
CA ALA A 159 -12.44 3.14 12.62
C ALA A 159 -12.53 3.83 14.00
N THR A 160 -11.57 3.59 14.91
CA THR A 160 -11.67 4.12 16.28
C THR A 160 -10.82 5.37 16.51
N GLU A 161 -11.45 6.36 17.11
CA GLU A 161 -10.84 7.66 17.45
C GLU A 161 -9.62 7.50 18.37
N GLU A 162 -9.67 6.58 19.33
CA GLU A 162 -8.54 6.26 20.20
C GLU A 162 -7.30 5.80 19.42
N THR A 163 -7.49 4.96 18.39
CA THR A 163 -6.37 4.45 17.60
C THR A 163 -5.76 5.56 16.75
N LEU A 164 -6.60 6.43 16.18
CA LEU A 164 -6.13 7.57 15.40
C LEU A 164 -5.36 8.56 16.26
N LYS A 165 -5.89 8.93 17.44
CA LYS A 165 -5.17 9.76 18.41
C LYS A 165 -3.82 9.15 18.80
N TYR A 166 -3.79 7.84 19.04
CA TYR A 166 -2.54 7.14 19.33
C TYR A 166 -1.56 7.20 18.15
N TYR A 167 -2.03 6.94 16.92
CA TYR A 167 -1.18 6.99 15.73
C TYR A 167 -0.65 8.39 15.46
N ARG A 168 -1.51 9.41 15.60
CA ARG A 168 -1.13 10.82 15.51
C ARG A 168 -0.05 11.16 16.53
N SER A 169 -0.22 10.76 17.79
CA SER A 169 0.79 11.02 18.82
C SER A 169 2.15 10.39 18.51
N LEU A 170 2.16 9.19 17.92
CA LEU A 170 3.41 8.55 17.48
C LEU A 170 4.01 9.26 16.27
N PHE A 171 3.19 9.65 15.30
CA PHE A 171 3.68 10.36 14.12
C PHE A 171 4.28 11.71 14.50
N MET A 172 3.54 12.53 15.25
CA MET A 172 3.98 13.83 15.73
C MET A 172 5.29 13.75 16.52
N LYS A 173 5.47 12.67 17.29
CA LYS A 173 6.66 12.49 18.12
C LYS A 173 7.90 12.01 17.36
N TYR A 174 7.73 11.19 16.32
CA TYR A 174 8.85 10.45 15.72
C TYR A 174 9.07 10.68 14.22
N LEU A 175 8.07 11.21 13.50
CA LEU A 175 8.05 11.28 12.04
C LEU A 175 7.76 12.68 11.49
N GLU A 176 6.97 13.50 12.20
CA GLU A 176 6.59 14.84 11.76
C GLU A 176 7.82 15.71 11.46
N GLY A 177 7.79 16.39 10.31
CA GLY A 177 8.86 17.29 9.86
C GLY A 177 10.11 16.58 9.37
N ARG A 178 10.17 15.24 9.42
CA ARG A 178 11.31 14.48 8.92
C ARG A 178 11.21 14.24 7.42
N GLU A 179 12.35 14.20 6.76
CA GLU A 179 12.43 13.89 5.34
C GLU A 179 12.40 12.38 5.10
N LEU A 180 11.68 11.95 4.07
CA LEU A 180 11.68 10.56 3.62
C LEU A 180 13.03 10.23 2.96
N SER A 181 13.89 9.60 3.73
CA SER A 181 15.21 9.16 3.28
C SER A 181 15.47 7.69 3.59
N ARG A 182 16.60 7.18 3.09
CA ARG A 182 17.06 5.84 3.44
C ARG A 182 17.32 5.70 4.93
N GLU A 183 18.03 6.68 5.51
CA GLU A 183 18.40 6.75 6.92
C GLU A 183 17.17 6.72 7.82
N LEU A 184 16.11 7.45 7.45
CA LEU A 184 14.85 7.41 8.18
C LEU A 184 14.23 6.01 8.16
N ALA A 185 14.20 5.34 7.01
CA ALA A 185 13.69 3.98 6.90
C ALA A 185 14.51 3.00 7.77
N GLU A 186 15.83 3.13 7.80
CA GLU A 186 16.74 2.35 8.66
C GLU A 186 16.46 2.55 10.14
N GLU A 187 16.33 3.80 10.58
CA GLU A 187 16.01 4.13 11.96
C GLU A 187 14.64 3.55 12.36
N VAL A 188 13.63 3.78 11.53
CA VAL A 188 12.27 3.27 11.79
C VAL A 188 12.27 1.74 11.84
N ALA A 189 12.97 1.05 10.93
CA ALA A 189 13.06 -0.41 10.91
C ALA A 189 13.61 -0.99 12.22
N ARG A 190 14.61 -0.34 12.80
CA ARG A 190 15.26 -0.71 14.08
C ARG A 190 14.51 -0.18 15.32
N HIS A 191 13.48 0.64 15.14
CA HIS A 191 12.78 1.29 16.25
C HIS A 191 12.13 0.28 17.21
N ARG A 192 12.42 0.43 18.52
CA ARG A 192 11.92 -0.46 19.59
C ARG A 192 10.39 -0.55 19.60
N ASN A 193 9.72 0.60 19.45
CA ASN A 193 8.26 0.64 19.36
C ASN A 193 7.79 0.19 17.99
N LYS A 194 7.26 -1.04 17.90
CA LYS A 194 6.73 -1.63 16.66
C LYS A 194 5.58 -0.83 16.03
N TRP A 195 4.91 0.04 16.79
CA TRP A 195 3.84 0.87 16.25
C TRP A 195 4.35 2.02 15.39
N VAL A 196 5.54 2.56 15.68
CA VAL A 196 6.16 3.62 14.85
C VAL A 196 6.39 3.09 13.43
N ARG A 197 6.95 1.88 13.31
CA ARG A 197 7.06 1.15 12.04
C ARG A 197 5.73 1.05 11.29
N ASN A 198 4.67 0.71 12.02
CA ASN A 198 3.37 0.51 11.41
C ASN A 198 2.73 1.83 10.95
N VAL A 199 2.88 2.91 11.73
CA VAL A 199 2.43 4.26 11.35
C VAL A 199 3.20 4.76 10.14
N PHE A 200 4.53 4.63 10.14
CA PHE A 200 5.38 4.98 8.99
C PHE A 200 4.96 4.23 7.73
N ARG A 201 4.82 2.89 7.79
CA ARG A 201 4.32 2.10 6.65
C ARG A 201 2.95 2.55 6.14
N HIS A 202 2.04 2.97 7.03
CA HIS A 202 0.76 3.53 6.59
C HIS A 202 0.92 4.86 5.86
N TYR A 203 1.86 5.69 6.29
CA TYR A 203 2.16 6.94 5.59
C TYR A 203 2.78 6.68 4.22
N ILE A 204 3.68 5.71 4.09
CA ILE A 204 4.23 5.30 2.79
C ILE A 204 3.13 4.78 1.85
N GLN A 205 2.16 4.03 2.37
CA GLN A 205 0.97 3.64 1.60
C GLN A 205 0.13 4.84 1.15
N TYR A 206 0.05 5.88 1.98
CA TYR A 206 -0.65 7.12 1.67
C TYR A 206 0.07 7.91 0.57
N LEU A 207 1.40 8.08 0.67
CA LEU A 207 2.22 8.72 -0.37
C LEU A 207 2.10 7.99 -1.71
N PHE A 208 2.15 6.64 -1.68
CA PHE A 208 1.95 5.84 -2.88
C PHE A 208 0.54 5.99 -3.47
N TYR A 209 -0.49 6.04 -2.62
CA TYR A 209 -1.87 6.32 -3.04
C TYR A 209 -2.02 7.68 -3.71
N ARG A 210 -1.32 8.71 -3.20
CA ARG A 210 -1.23 10.05 -3.78
C ARG A 210 -0.32 10.16 -5.00
N ARG A 211 0.37 9.07 -5.38
CA ARG A 211 1.38 9.04 -6.47
C ARG A 211 2.59 9.94 -6.23
N GLU A 212 2.93 10.22 -4.97
CA GLU A 212 4.09 11.04 -4.60
C GLU A 212 5.39 10.24 -4.55
N ILE A 213 5.30 8.91 -4.47
CA ILE A 213 6.45 7.99 -4.55
C ILE A 213 6.22 6.94 -5.64
N SER A 214 7.32 6.45 -6.22
CA SER A 214 7.28 5.40 -7.23
C SER A 214 6.91 4.03 -6.63
N GLY A 215 6.53 3.09 -7.49
CA GLY A 215 6.27 1.70 -7.09
C GLY A 215 7.51 1.01 -6.50
N GLU A 216 8.70 1.35 -6.98
CA GLU A 216 9.98 0.83 -6.50
C GLU A 216 10.30 1.35 -5.09
N THR A 217 10.19 2.67 -4.86
CA THR A 217 10.37 3.26 -3.52
C THR A 217 9.37 2.67 -2.54
N TYR A 218 8.11 2.54 -2.95
CA TYR A 218 7.09 1.88 -2.15
C TYR A 218 7.47 0.43 -1.81
N GLY A 219 7.85 -0.36 -2.81
CA GLY A 219 8.25 -1.76 -2.66
C GLY A 219 9.42 -1.92 -1.70
N TRP A 220 10.50 -1.17 -1.95
CA TRP A 220 11.71 -1.17 -1.13
C TRP A 220 11.42 -0.84 0.35
N ILE A 221 10.71 0.26 0.64
CA ILE A 221 10.39 0.61 2.04
C ILE A 221 9.50 -0.45 2.69
N MET A 222 8.54 -0.98 1.93
CA MET A 222 7.58 -1.96 2.44
C MET A 222 8.20 -3.34 2.66
N GLU A 223 9.30 -3.66 1.99
CA GLU A 223 10.13 -4.83 2.27
C GLU A 223 11.06 -4.56 3.45
N TYR A 224 11.78 -3.44 3.41
CA TYR A 224 12.84 -3.11 4.35
C TYR A 224 12.34 -2.80 5.77
N VAL A 225 11.24 -2.05 5.92
CA VAL A 225 10.66 -1.73 7.23
C VAL A 225 9.64 -2.80 7.58
N PRO A 226 9.95 -3.85 8.36
CA PRO A 226 9.05 -4.98 8.53
C PRO A 226 7.73 -4.54 9.18
N SER A 227 6.64 -5.16 8.71
CA SER A 227 5.36 -5.03 9.42
C SER A 227 5.48 -5.58 10.84
N ARG A 228 4.56 -5.18 11.72
CA ARG A 228 4.51 -5.74 13.07
C ARG A 228 4.22 -7.24 12.99
N SER A 229 5.25 -8.07 13.14
CA SER A 229 5.11 -9.51 13.34
C SER A 229 4.63 -9.78 14.77
N TYR A 230 3.57 -10.58 14.87
CA TYR A 230 3.18 -11.24 16.11
C TYR A 230 3.87 -12.60 16.09
N ARG A 231 4.95 -12.79 16.87
CA ARG A 231 5.37 -14.16 17.19
C ARG A 231 4.25 -14.76 18.01
N VAL A 232 3.56 -15.75 17.45
CA VAL A 232 2.52 -16.50 18.14
C VAL A 232 3.22 -17.59 18.94
N GLU A 233 3.84 -17.21 20.04
CA GLU A 233 4.27 -18.20 21.04
C GLU A 233 3.03 -18.61 21.84
N PRO A 234 2.63 -19.89 21.80
CA PRO A 234 1.53 -20.38 22.64
C PRO A 234 1.96 -20.24 24.10
N ARG A 235 1.46 -19.23 24.80
CA ARG A 235 1.61 -19.14 26.25
C ARG A 235 0.44 -19.87 26.89
N ALA A 236 0.73 -20.90 27.68
CA ALA A 236 -0.23 -21.46 28.61
C ALA A 236 -0.56 -20.38 29.65
N TYR A 237 -1.84 -20.02 29.76
CA TYR A 237 -2.32 -19.15 30.84
C TYR A 237 -3.02 -20.03 31.85
N GLU A 238 -2.32 -20.39 32.90
CA GLU A 238 -2.90 -21.02 34.07
C GLU A 238 -3.44 -19.92 34.97
N VAL A 239 -4.77 -19.80 35.03
CA VAL A 239 -5.43 -19.11 36.13
C VAL A 239 -5.99 -20.20 37.00
N ARG A 240 -5.65 -20.17 38.28
CA ARG A 240 -6.22 -21.08 39.28
C ARG A 240 -7.64 -20.64 39.53
N ASP A 241 -8.55 -21.61 39.65
CA ASP A 241 -9.96 -21.31 39.91
C ASP A 241 -10.14 -20.53 41.23
N GLU A 242 -9.22 -20.68 42.18
CA GLU A 242 -9.18 -19.89 43.42
C GLU A 242 -8.98 -18.37 43.19
N ASP A 243 -8.06 -17.99 42.29
CA ASP A 243 -7.81 -16.57 41.99
C ASP A 243 -9.05 -15.92 41.34
N LEU A 244 -9.80 -16.72 40.58
CA LEU A 244 -11.07 -16.30 39.98
C LEU A 244 -12.16 -16.09 41.04
N ARG A 245 -12.34 -17.05 41.97
CA ARG A 245 -13.31 -16.93 43.06
C ARG A 245 -13.05 -15.71 43.94
N ARG A 246 -11.80 -15.56 44.40
CA ARG A 246 -11.36 -14.38 45.18
C ARG A 246 -11.62 -13.07 44.46
N THR A 247 -11.39 -13.04 43.13
CA THR A 247 -11.67 -11.85 42.33
C THR A 247 -13.16 -11.50 42.36
N PHE A 248 -14.03 -12.47 42.17
CA PHE A 248 -15.47 -12.23 42.17
C PHE A 248 -16.01 -11.85 43.55
N GLU A 249 -15.55 -12.51 44.62
CA GLU A 249 -15.91 -12.15 46.01
C GLU A 249 -15.50 -10.71 46.35
N HIS A 250 -14.28 -10.33 45.97
CA HIS A 250 -13.79 -8.96 46.15
C HIS A 250 -14.66 -7.95 45.38
N LEU A 251 -14.97 -8.22 44.11
CA LEU A 251 -15.80 -7.33 43.31
C LEU A 251 -17.24 -7.26 43.80
N ARG A 252 -17.82 -8.39 44.23
CA ARG A 252 -19.18 -8.46 44.77
C ARG A 252 -19.33 -7.61 46.03
N SER A 253 -18.34 -7.66 46.92
CA SER A 253 -18.36 -6.93 48.19
C SER A 253 -18.00 -5.45 48.06
N ARG A 254 -17.18 -5.06 47.07
CA ARG A 254 -16.63 -3.69 46.99
C ARG A 254 -17.02 -2.87 45.77
N HIS A 255 -17.44 -3.51 44.67
CA HIS A 255 -17.72 -2.79 43.43
C HIS A 255 -18.73 -3.52 42.53
N GLY A 256 -20.03 -3.38 42.84
CA GLY A 256 -21.13 -4.05 42.14
C GLY A 256 -21.12 -3.88 40.60
N LEU A 257 -20.83 -2.69 40.07
CA LEU A 257 -20.73 -2.50 38.61
C LEU A 257 -19.61 -3.33 37.98
N TYR A 258 -18.44 -3.43 38.63
CA TYR A 258 -17.30 -4.18 38.09
C TYR A 258 -17.54 -5.68 38.23
N TYR A 259 -18.22 -6.09 39.30
CA TYR A 259 -18.75 -7.44 39.44
C TYR A 259 -19.66 -7.82 38.25
N THR A 260 -20.65 -6.97 37.93
CA THR A 260 -21.52 -7.18 36.75
C THR A 260 -20.73 -7.24 35.45
N ILE A 261 -19.79 -6.32 35.21
CA ILE A 261 -18.91 -6.32 34.02
C ILE A 261 -18.13 -7.64 33.91
N TYR A 262 -17.57 -8.11 35.03
CA TYR A 262 -16.79 -9.35 35.07
C TYR A 262 -17.67 -10.56 34.77
N LEU A 263 -18.89 -10.63 35.33
CA LEU A 263 -19.82 -11.73 35.04
C LEU A 263 -20.24 -11.75 33.56
N ILE A 264 -20.55 -10.60 32.96
CA ILE A 264 -20.85 -10.52 31.51
C ILE A 264 -19.69 -11.11 30.71
N MET A 265 -18.46 -10.70 30.99
CA MET A 265 -17.28 -11.19 30.28
C MET A 265 -17.02 -12.67 30.52
N TYR A 266 -17.27 -13.15 31.73
CA TYR A 266 -17.05 -14.54 32.12
C TYR A 266 -18.04 -15.49 31.45
N PHE A 267 -19.33 -15.16 31.44
CA PHE A 267 -20.36 -16.03 30.88
C PHE A 267 -20.46 -15.93 29.35
N SER A 268 -20.21 -14.74 28.79
CA SER A 268 -20.36 -14.52 27.35
C SER A 268 -19.05 -14.65 26.58
N GLY A 269 -17.91 -14.62 27.27
CA GLY A 269 -16.60 -14.50 26.64
C GLY A 269 -16.39 -13.16 25.91
N SER A 270 -17.20 -12.14 26.18
CA SER A 270 -17.08 -10.83 25.51
C SER A 270 -15.77 -10.13 25.86
N ARG A 271 -15.38 -9.17 25.01
CA ARG A 271 -14.25 -8.29 25.32
C ARG A 271 -14.73 -7.21 26.30
N LEU A 272 -13.85 -6.68 27.14
CA LEU A 272 -14.20 -5.62 28.09
C LEU A 272 -14.91 -4.44 27.43
N ALA A 273 -14.44 -3.98 26.27
CA ALA A 273 -15.09 -2.90 25.52
C ALA A 273 -16.54 -3.23 25.12
N HIS A 274 -16.85 -4.50 24.88
CA HIS A 274 -18.19 -4.94 24.47
C HIS A 274 -19.11 -5.10 25.68
N ALA A 275 -18.60 -5.58 26.81
CA ALA A 275 -19.34 -5.61 28.07
C ALA A 275 -19.69 -4.19 28.56
N LEU A 276 -18.74 -3.24 28.43
CA LEU A 276 -18.99 -1.83 28.71
C LEU A 276 -20.03 -1.24 27.77
N LYS A 277 -19.92 -1.54 26.46
CA LYS A 277 -20.89 -1.07 25.46
C LYS A 277 -22.29 -1.62 25.74
N LEU A 278 -22.40 -2.89 26.14
CA LEU A 278 -23.67 -3.52 26.51
C LEU A 278 -24.38 -2.72 27.60
N ILE A 279 -23.69 -2.40 28.69
CA ILE A 279 -24.25 -1.67 29.83
C ILE A 279 -24.66 -0.25 29.41
N GLU A 280 -23.79 0.44 28.66
CA GLU A 280 -24.03 1.81 28.19
C GLU A 280 -25.25 1.90 27.27
N SER A 281 -25.41 0.95 26.34
CA SER A 281 -26.51 0.95 25.36
C SER A 281 -27.57 -0.11 25.67
N TRP A 282 -27.73 -0.48 26.94
CA TRP A 282 -28.66 -1.54 27.33
C TRP A 282 -30.11 -1.14 27.03
N SER A 283 -30.74 -1.91 26.15
CA SER A 283 -32.08 -1.67 25.65
C SER A 283 -32.73 -3.03 25.31
N PRO A 284 -33.22 -3.78 26.30
CA PRO A 284 -33.60 -5.18 26.12
C PRO A 284 -34.85 -5.37 25.25
N SER A 285 -35.78 -4.42 25.29
CA SER A 285 -37.07 -4.46 24.59
C SER A 285 -37.02 -3.89 23.16
N GLU A 286 -35.93 -3.24 22.76
CA GLU A 286 -35.79 -2.65 21.42
C GLU A 286 -35.88 -3.74 20.35
N ALA A 287 -36.78 -3.54 19.38
CA ALA A 287 -36.85 -4.35 18.17
C ALA A 287 -35.76 -3.88 17.20
N VAL A 288 -34.98 -4.84 16.71
CA VAL A 288 -33.87 -4.58 15.78
C VAL A 288 -33.90 -5.55 14.62
N PHE A 289 -33.60 -5.07 13.42
CA PHE A 289 -33.43 -5.93 12.26
C PHE A 289 -32.08 -6.66 12.34
N ILE A 290 -32.13 -7.98 12.52
CA ILE A 290 -30.94 -8.81 12.62
C ILE A 290 -30.62 -9.33 11.23
N LYS A 291 -29.73 -8.63 10.52
CA LYS A 291 -29.39 -8.95 9.12
C LYS A 291 -28.94 -10.40 8.89
N MET A 292 -28.37 -11.10 9.89
CA MET A 292 -28.02 -12.53 9.71
C MET A 292 -29.25 -13.47 9.71
N LEU A 293 -30.36 -13.05 10.32
CA LEU A 293 -31.60 -13.81 10.41
C LEU A 293 -32.63 -13.35 9.38
N GLY A 294 -32.38 -12.23 8.69
CA GLY A 294 -33.33 -11.66 7.73
C GLY A 294 -34.66 -11.21 8.34
N ARG A 295 -34.73 -11.04 9.67
CA ARG A 295 -35.96 -10.69 10.40
C ARG A 295 -35.71 -9.73 11.56
N GLU A 296 -36.78 -9.09 12.01
CA GLU A 296 -36.78 -8.34 13.26
C GLU A 296 -36.81 -9.26 14.47
N SER A 297 -36.14 -8.85 15.55
CA SER A 297 -36.18 -9.53 16.83
C SER A 297 -35.92 -8.53 17.95
N ARG A 298 -36.37 -8.84 19.17
CA ARG A 298 -35.97 -8.07 20.35
C ARG A 298 -34.48 -8.24 20.60
N ARG A 299 -33.81 -7.20 21.10
CA ARG A 299 -32.39 -7.29 21.45
C ARG A 299 -32.14 -8.38 22.49
N LEU A 300 -32.97 -8.47 23.53
CA LEU A 300 -32.89 -9.54 24.53
C LEU A 300 -33.87 -10.66 24.19
N VAL A 301 -33.35 -11.88 24.12
CA VAL A 301 -34.14 -13.11 24.03
C VAL A 301 -33.76 -14.00 25.20
N CYS A 302 -34.72 -14.35 26.04
CA CYS A 302 -34.53 -15.22 27.20
C CYS A 302 -35.16 -16.59 26.96
N PHE A 303 -34.47 -17.62 27.44
CA PHE A 303 -34.88 -19.02 27.40
C PHE A 303 -35.07 -19.47 28.85
N ASP A 304 -36.20 -19.11 29.44
CA ASP A 304 -36.42 -19.25 30.89
C ASP A 304 -36.24 -20.69 31.38
N GLU A 305 -36.77 -21.67 30.64
CA GLU A 305 -36.61 -23.11 30.93
C GLU A 305 -35.14 -23.58 30.89
N LYS A 306 -34.27 -22.84 30.19
CA LYS A 306 -32.84 -23.16 30.05
C LYS A 306 -31.95 -22.27 30.94
N GLY A 307 -32.53 -21.33 31.68
CA GLY A 307 -31.83 -20.46 32.63
C GLY A 307 -30.85 -19.45 32.01
N PHE A 308 -30.99 -19.11 30.73
CA PHE A 308 -30.11 -18.13 30.08
C PHE A 308 -30.83 -17.17 29.14
N CYS A 309 -30.18 -16.05 28.86
CA CYS A 309 -30.58 -15.11 27.83
C CYS A 309 -29.42 -14.83 26.87
N ARG A 310 -29.76 -14.28 25.71
CA ARG A 310 -28.81 -13.71 24.77
C ARG A 310 -29.23 -12.30 24.38
N TYR A 311 -28.25 -11.42 24.22
CA TYR A 311 -28.46 -10.04 23.81
C TYR A 311 -27.77 -9.73 22.48
N TYR A 312 -28.48 -9.12 21.53
CA TYR A 312 -27.93 -8.65 20.27
C TYR A 312 -27.26 -7.26 20.42
N LEU A 313 -25.93 -7.25 20.46
CA LEU A 313 -25.12 -6.03 20.50
C LEU A 313 -24.88 -5.42 19.11
N GLY A 314 -24.90 -6.25 18.05
CA GLY A 314 -24.87 -5.76 16.66
C GLY A 314 -23.56 -5.13 16.18
N LEU A 315 -22.42 -5.37 16.84
CA LEU A 315 -21.13 -4.82 16.42
C LEU A 315 -20.53 -5.65 15.28
N ARG A 316 -20.77 -5.23 14.04
CA ARG A 316 -20.18 -5.85 12.82
C ARG A 316 -19.02 -5.05 12.22
N GLY A 317 -18.94 -3.75 12.50
CA GLY A 317 -17.94 -2.84 11.94
C GLY A 317 -16.59 -2.92 12.65
N GLY A 318 -15.53 -3.24 11.91
CA GLY A 318 -14.14 -3.18 12.39
C GLY A 318 -13.48 -4.54 12.68
N SER A 319 -12.28 -4.51 13.26
CA SER A 319 -11.43 -5.71 13.43
C SER A 319 -11.90 -6.69 14.52
N LYS A 320 -12.94 -6.37 15.30
CA LYS A 320 -13.37 -7.13 16.49
C LYS A 320 -14.90 -7.16 16.59
N PRO A 321 -15.58 -7.99 15.78
CA PRO A 321 -17.03 -8.09 15.85
C PRO A 321 -17.52 -8.66 17.18
N CYS A 322 -18.77 -8.36 17.51
CA CYS A 322 -19.53 -8.86 18.65
C CYS A 322 -21.02 -8.71 18.39
N GLU A 323 -21.66 -9.80 18.01
CA GLU A 323 -23.08 -9.75 17.67
C GLU A 323 -23.95 -10.15 18.83
N TRP A 324 -23.61 -11.25 19.50
CA TRP A 324 -24.40 -11.82 20.58
C TRP A 324 -23.60 -11.84 21.88
N ILE A 325 -24.29 -11.61 22.99
CA ILE A 325 -23.78 -11.79 24.35
C ILE A 325 -24.70 -12.77 25.06
N TYR A 326 -24.21 -13.98 25.30
CA TYR A 326 -24.88 -15.01 26.10
C TYR A 326 -24.60 -14.81 27.58
N MET A 327 -25.62 -14.95 28.42
CA MET A 327 -25.51 -14.78 29.86
C MET A 327 -26.58 -15.56 30.63
N PRO A 328 -26.33 -15.95 31.88
CA PRO A 328 -27.38 -16.44 32.78
C PRO A 328 -28.50 -15.42 32.93
N SER A 329 -29.74 -15.88 33.07
CA SER A 329 -30.90 -14.99 33.23
C SER A 329 -30.78 -14.09 34.46
N GLU A 330 -30.07 -14.53 35.50
CA GLU A 330 -29.84 -13.78 36.73
C GLU A 330 -29.01 -12.50 36.52
N LEU A 331 -28.24 -12.40 35.42
CA LEU A 331 -27.51 -11.18 35.10
C LEU A 331 -28.41 -10.07 34.54
N VAL A 332 -29.57 -10.40 33.97
CA VAL A 332 -30.46 -9.41 33.35
C VAL A 332 -30.81 -8.27 34.31
N PRO A 333 -31.34 -8.52 35.53
CA PRO A 333 -31.63 -7.44 36.48
C PRO A 333 -30.37 -6.70 36.94
N MET A 334 -29.22 -7.40 37.03
CA MET A 334 -27.95 -6.77 37.40
C MET A 334 -27.46 -5.78 36.34
N ILE A 335 -27.61 -6.11 35.07
CA ILE A 335 -27.25 -5.21 33.95
C ILE A 335 -28.21 -4.03 33.91
N ASP A 336 -29.50 -4.30 34.11
CA ASP A 336 -30.53 -3.27 34.10
C ASP A 336 -30.30 -2.20 35.18
N GLY A 337 -29.88 -2.61 36.38
CA GLY A 337 -29.52 -1.70 37.48
C GLY A 337 -28.35 -0.76 37.19
N TYR A 338 -27.56 -1.02 36.13
CA TYR A 338 -26.47 -0.14 35.68
C TYR A 338 -26.68 0.45 34.29
N ARG A 339 -27.87 0.30 33.71
CA ARG A 339 -28.22 0.80 32.37
C ARG A 339 -27.75 2.24 32.15
N GLY A 340 -27.13 2.49 31.00
CA GLY A 340 -26.68 3.84 30.61
C GLY A 340 -25.35 4.28 31.26
N THR A 341 -24.78 3.49 32.17
CA THR A 341 -23.53 3.85 32.83
C THR A 341 -22.35 3.81 31.86
N ARG A 342 -21.62 4.93 31.76
CA ARG A 342 -20.37 5.03 31.00
C ARG A 342 -19.16 4.77 31.90
N ARG A 343 -18.30 3.81 31.50
CA ARG A 343 -17.01 3.58 32.16
C ARG A 343 -15.90 3.35 31.14
N GLY A 344 -14.74 3.96 31.39
CA GLY A 344 -13.55 3.79 30.57
C GLY A 344 -12.83 2.47 30.83
N ARG A 345 -12.37 1.81 29.76
CA ARG A 345 -11.60 0.55 29.83
C ARG A 345 -10.40 0.64 30.76
N THR A 346 -9.67 1.76 30.70
CA THR A 346 -8.46 1.99 31.50
C THR A 346 -8.73 1.98 32.99
N LEU A 347 -9.91 2.43 33.43
CA LEU A 347 -10.27 2.47 34.86
C LEU A 347 -10.49 1.05 35.40
N VAL A 348 -11.23 0.22 34.67
CA VAL A 348 -11.46 -1.19 35.04
C VAL A 348 -10.14 -1.97 35.06
N GLU A 349 -9.30 -1.79 34.04
CA GLU A 349 -7.98 -2.45 33.98
C GLU A 349 -7.03 -1.95 35.10
N ARG A 350 -7.08 -0.66 35.45
CA ARG A 350 -6.29 -0.09 36.54
C ARG A 350 -6.74 -0.62 37.90
N TYR A 351 -8.04 -0.67 38.15
CA TYR A 351 -8.61 -1.21 39.38
C TYR A 351 -8.20 -2.68 39.56
N ALA A 352 -8.34 -3.49 38.53
CA ALA A 352 -7.93 -4.90 38.57
C ALA A 352 -6.46 -5.06 38.96
N LYS A 353 -5.56 -4.25 38.39
CA LYS A 353 -4.13 -4.27 38.74
C LYS A 353 -3.87 -3.82 40.17
N MET A 354 -4.51 -2.73 40.59
CA MET A 354 -4.34 -2.15 41.93
C MET A 354 -4.74 -3.13 43.05
N HIS A 355 -5.76 -3.94 42.80
CA HIS A 355 -6.28 -4.91 43.77
C HIS A 355 -5.83 -6.35 43.49
N ASN A 356 -4.84 -6.54 42.61
CA ASN A 356 -4.30 -7.87 42.23
C ASN A 356 -5.39 -8.88 41.82
N LEU A 357 -6.38 -8.41 41.05
CA LEU A 357 -7.50 -9.21 40.56
C LEU A 357 -7.16 -9.84 39.20
N VAL A 358 -7.91 -10.87 38.82
CA VAL A 358 -7.84 -11.44 37.47
C VAL A 358 -8.12 -10.33 36.43
N LEU A 359 -7.19 -10.15 35.49
CA LEU A 359 -7.34 -9.12 34.47
C LEU A 359 -8.53 -9.42 33.54
N PRO A 360 -9.31 -8.42 33.10
CA PRO A 360 -10.50 -8.64 32.28
C PRO A 360 -10.24 -9.48 31.02
N LYS A 361 -9.11 -9.27 30.34
CA LYS A 361 -8.73 -10.05 29.14
C LYS A 361 -8.68 -11.57 29.38
N ILE A 362 -8.43 -11.99 30.61
CA ILE A 362 -8.27 -13.40 30.97
C ILE A 362 -9.61 -14.11 31.08
N LEU A 363 -10.69 -13.43 31.51
CA LEU A 363 -12.04 -13.99 31.58
C LEU A 363 -12.50 -14.57 30.25
N ARG A 364 -12.25 -13.85 29.14
CA ARG A 364 -12.54 -14.34 27.78
C ARG A 364 -11.77 -15.63 27.44
N LYS A 365 -10.55 -15.81 27.96
CA LYS A 365 -9.77 -17.04 27.74
C LYS A 365 -10.30 -18.20 28.59
N ILE A 366 -10.68 -17.92 29.84
CA ILE A 366 -11.30 -18.92 30.71
C ILE A 366 -12.61 -19.40 30.09
N ASN A 367 -13.48 -18.47 29.70
CA ASN A 367 -14.71 -18.78 28.97
C ASN A 367 -14.43 -19.64 27.73
N TRP A 368 -13.43 -19.26 26.90
CA TRP A 368 -13.06 -20.04 25.71
C TRP A 368 -12.70 -21.48 26.04
N ARG A 369 -11.89 -21.69 27.10
CA ARG A 369 -11.48 -23.04 27.51
C ARG A 369 -12.69 -23.89 27.88
N VAL A 370 -13.65 -23.33 28.63
CA VAL A 370 -14.85 -24.04 29.06
C VAL A 370 -15.77 -24.32 27.88
N ILE A 371 -16.15 -23.30 27.11
CA ILE A 371 -17.08 -23.51 25.98
C ILE A 371 -16.47 -24.45 24.94
N ALA A 372 -15.17 -24.34 24.63
CA ALA A 372 -14.54 -25.20 23.62
C ALA A 372 -14.43 -26.67 24.05
N SER A 373 -14.56 -26.99 25.34
CA SER A 373 -14.61 -28.37 25.85
C SER A 373 -16.03 -28.90 26.00
N THR A 374 -17.06 -28.05 26.05
CA THR A 374 -18.45 -28.46 26.33
C THR A 374 -19.37 -28.45 25.11
N MET A 375 -18.95 -27.82 24.02
CA MET A 375 -19.73 -27.66 22.79
C MET A 375 -18.84 -27.76 21.56
N ASP A 376 -19.45 -27.86 20.38
CA ASP A 376 -18.71 -27.86 19.13
C ASP A 376 -17.96 -26.54 18.93
N ARG A 377 -16.80 -26.62 18.26
CA ARG A 377 -15.90 -25.46 18.10
C ARG A 377 -16.54 -24.30 17.36
N ASP A 378 -17.48 -24.55 16.47
CA ASP A 378 -18.11 -23.48 15.69
C ASP A 378 -19.17 -22.74 16.49
N SER A 379 -19.97 -23.44 17.31
CA SER A 379 -20.81 -22.81 18.35
C SER A 379 -19.98 -21.99 19.34
N ALA A 380 -18.83 -22.52 19.79
CA ALA A 380 -17.92 -21.80 20.67
C ALA A 380 -17.33 -20.53 20.01
N ARG A 381 -16.92 -20.62 18.74
CA ARG A 381 -16.44 -19.47 17.95
C ARG A 381 -17.55 -18.45 17.75
N PHE A 382 -18.77 -18.91 17.47
CA PHE A 382 -19.95 -18.07 17.28
C PHE A 382 -20.25 -17.25 18.54
N ILE A 383 -20.37 -17.89 19.71
CA ILE A 383 -20.62 -17.24 21.00
C ILE A 383 -19.56 -16.18 21.31
N GLN A 384 -18.28 -16.48 21.04
CA GLN A 384 -17.20 -15.51 21.22
C GLN A 384 -17.03 -14.51 20.06
N SER A 385 -17.86 -14.56 19.02
CA SER A 385 -17.76 -13.73 17.83
C SER A 385 -16.38 -13.81 17.14
N ARG A 386 -15.88 -15.04 16.97
CA ARG A 386 -14.66 -15.39 16.23
C ARG A 386 -14.97 -15.77 14.79
N PHE A 387 -15.74 -14.93 14.10
CA PHE A 387 -16.28 -15.25 12.77
C PHE A 387 -15.21 -15.47 11.69
N GLY A 388 -14.04 -14.83 11.80
CA GLY A 388 -12.93 -15.07 10.87
C GLY A 388 -12.23 -16.43 11.04
N GLU A 389 -12.60 -17.21 12.06
CA GLU A 389 -12.10 -18.57 12.30
C GLU A 389 -13.15 -19.64 11.94
N LEU A 390 -14.34 -19.25 11.48
CA LEU A 390 -15.37 -20.18 11.02
C LEU A 390 -15.05 -20.66 9.59
N ALA A 391 -15.27 -21.95 9.33
CA ALA A 391 -15.11 -22.51 7.99
C ALA A 391 -16.19 -21.96 7.04
N ILE A 392 -15.83 -21.78 5.76
CA ILE A 392 -16.68 -21.19 4.72
C ILE A 392 -17.88 -22.11 4.39
N SER A 393 -17.80 -23.41 4.67
CA SER A 393 -18.69 -24.44 4.10
C SER A 393 -19.98 -24.77 4.87
N GLU A 394 -20.35 -24.10 5.97
CA GLU A 394 -21.65 -24.33 6.65
C GLU A 394 -22.28 -23.04 7.21
N ALA A 395 -22.23 -21.95 6.43
CA ALA A 395 -22.65 -20.62 6.87
C ALA A 395 -24.15 -20.32 6.70
N VAL A 396 -25.05 -21.23 7.08
CA VAL A 396 -26.41 -20.80 7.45
C VAL A 396 -26.34 -20.35 8.90
N TYR A 397 -26.10 -19.05 9.10
CA TYR A 397 -25.95 -18.45 10.43
C TYR A 397 -27.14 -18.74 11.37
N GLU A 398 -28.34 -18.95 10.82
CA GLU A 398 -29.51 -19.39 11.58
C GLU A 398 -29.28 -20.75 12.25
N ASN A 399 -28.72 -21.73 11.52
CA ASN A 399 -28.38 -23.03 12.09
C ASN A 399 -27.31 -22.91 13.20
N LEU A 400 -26.31 -22.03 13.04
CA LEU A 400 -25.30 -21.80 14.07
C LEU A 400 -25.87 -21.14 15.32
N LEU A 401 -26.80 -20.20 15.15
CA LEU A 401 -27.46 -19.51 16.25
C LEU A 401 -28.30 -20.49 17.09
N GLU A 402 -29.14 -21.29 16.44
CA GLU A 402 -29.95 -22.32 17.10
C GLU A 402 -29.09 -23.41 17.77
N LYS A 403 -28.00 -23.81 17.11
CA LYS A 403 -27.04 -24.78 17.65
C LYS A 403 -26.36 -24.23 18.89
N ALA A 404 -25.94 -22.97 18.88
CA ALA A 404 -25.38 -22.29 20.04
C ALA A 404 -26.37 -22.21 21.20
N ASP A 405 -27.64 -21.85 20.95
CA ASP A 405 -28.68 -21.80 21.98
C ASP A 405 -28.97 -23.18 22.59
N ARG A 406 -28.89 -24.25 21.78
CA ARG A 406 -29.08 -25.62 22.24
C ARG A 406 -27.94 -26.11 23.13
N GLN A 407 -26.71 -25.69 22.85
CA GLN A 407 -25.52 -26.19 23.54
C GLN A 407 -25.06 -25.31 24.71
N TYR A 408 -25.41 -24.02 24.72
CA TYR A 408 -25.00 -23.08 25.78
C TYR A 408 -25.34 -23.53 27.21
N PRO A 409 -26.50 -24.15 27.51
CA PRO A 409 -26.81 -24.58 28.88
C PRO A 409 -25.75 -25.50 29.51
N ARG A 410 -25.17 -26.41 28.73
CA ARG A 410 -24.08 -27.29 29.21
C ARG A 410 -22.83 -26.51 29.61
N ALA A 411 -22.49 -25.50 28.82
CA ALA A 411 -21.37 -24.63 29.12
C ALA A 411 -21.64 -23.71 30.30
N LEU A 412 -22.87 -23.23 30.45
CA LEU A 412 -23.32 -22.42 31.57
C LEU A 412 -23.16 -23.19 32.89
N GLU A 413 -23.55 -24.47 32.93
CA GLU A 413 -23.38 -25.33 34.10
C GLU A 413 -21.90 -25.45 34.51
N GLU A 414 -21.01 -25.73 33.55
CA GLU A 414 -19.57 -25.83 33.81
C GLU A 414 -18.94 -24.49 34.25
N LEU A 415 -19.42 -23.37 33.70
CA LEU A 415 -19.02 -22.03 34.15
C LEU A 415 -19.47 -21.77 35.59
N ARG A 416 -20.70 -22.16 35.96
CA ARG A 416 -21.20 -22.03 37.35
C ARG A 416 -20.37 -22.87 38.33
N LYS A 417 -20.09 -24.14 38.00
CA LYS A 417 -19.25 -25.03 38.83
C LYS A 417 -17.89 -24.41 39.16
N LYS A 418 -17.29 -23.70 38.21
CA LYS A 418 -15.97 -23.07 38.39
C LYS A 418 -15.96 -21.90 39.37
N ILE A 419 -17.00 -21.10 39.43
CA ILE A 419 -17.07 -19.95 40.36
C ILE A 419 -17.75 -20.31 41.68
N GLY A 420 -18.64 -21.30 41.71
CA GLY A 420 -19.26 -21.82 42.93
C GLY A 420 -20.34 -20.93 43.55
N PHE A 421 -20.84 -19.94 42.81
CA PHE A 421 -21.95 -19.06 43.19
C PHE A 421 -22.64 -18.53 41.93
N LEU A 422 -23.87 -18.01 42.10
CA LEU A 422 -24.95 -17.83 41.10
C LEU A 422 -25.72 -19.11 40.84
#